data_AF-A0A424XY81-F1
#
_entry.id   AF-A0A424XY81-F1
#
_cell.length_a   1.000
_cell.length_b   1.000
_cell.length_c   1.000
_cell.angle_alpha   90.00
_cell.angle_beta   90.00
_cell.angle_gamma   90.00
#
_symmetry.space_group_name_H-M   'P 1'
#
loop_
_entity.id
_entity.type
_entity.pdbx_description
1 polymer ?
#
loop_
_entity_poly.entity_id
_entity_poly.type
_entity_poly.pdbx_seq_one_letter_code
_entity_poly.pdbx_strand_id
1 'polypeptide(L)'
;MLYEIPMIQFFSLFNFSEIDWSYWPFGEGFTGSWILTLTKFIFVGVILAVILGFLRLLFGPKGFFRDEEMDREAEEERQKVREAVDVLRQRLVNGEITEEEFEHKKWILEK
;
A
#
# COMPACT_ATOMS: atom_id res chain seq x y z
N MET A 1 52.41 -13.48 12.03
CA MET A 1 52.41 -13.49 10.55
C MET A 1 50.96 -13.64 10.14
N LEU A 2 50.25 -12.51 9.99
CA LEU A 2 48.82 -12.49 9.71
C LEU A 2 48.65 -12.60 8.19
N TYR A 3 47.89 -13.60 7.76
CA TYR A 3 47.57 -13.84 6.36
C TYR A 3 46.59 -12.76 5.88
N GLU A 4 47.10 -11.82 5.10
CA GLU A 4 46.29 -10.88 4.30
C GLU A 4 45.59 -11.71 3.19
N ILE A 5 44.35 -12.12 3.42
CA ILE A 5 43.53 -12.71 2.35
C ILE A 5 43.25 -11.58 1.35
N PRO A 6 43.75 -11.63 0.11
CA PRO A 6 43.52 -10.56 -0.85
C PRO A 6 42.01 -10.49 -1.13
N MET A 7 41.40 -9.31 -0.95
CA MET A 7 39.98 -9.03 -1.22
C MET A 7 39.50 -9.61 -2.58
N ILE A 8 40.40 -9.71 -3.55
CA ILE A 8 40.17 -10.28 -4.88
C ILE A 8 39.67 -11.74 -4.82
N GLN A 9 40.14 -12.55 -3.86
CA GLN A 9 39.69 -13.94 -3.67
C GLN A 9 38.33 -14.06 -2.97
N PHE A 10 37.96 -13.08 -2.13
CA PHE A 10 36.63 -13.05 -1.50
C PHE A 10 35.54 -12.83 -2.54
N PHE A 11 35.77 -11.93 -3.50
CA PHE A 11 34.81 -11.68 -4.58
C PHE A 11 34.77 -12.80 -5.63
N SER A 12 35.85 -13.58 -5.83
CA SER A 12 35.82 -14.73 -6.74
C SER A 12 34.97 -15.91 -6.25
N LEU A 13 34.64 -15.98 -4.95
CA LEU A 13 33.67 -16.95 -4.43
C LEU A 13 32.23 -16.60 -4.85
N PHE A 14 31.96 -15.34 -5.16
CA PHE A 14 30.69 -14.85 -5.68
C PHE A 14 30.77 -14.67 -7.19
N ASN A 15 31.14 -15.74 -7.91
CA ASN A 15 31.19 -15.72 -9.37
C ASN A 15 29.76 -15.71 -9.95
N PHE A 16 29.16 -14.51 -10.08
CA PHE A 16 27.79 -14.30 -10.56
C PHE A 16 27.61 -14.56 -12.07
N SER A 17 28.64 -15.00 -12.80
CA SER A 17 28.61 -15.13 -14.26
C SER A 17 27.82 -16.34 -14.79
N GLU A 18 27.54 -17.34 -13.95
CA GLU A 18 26.79 -18.55 -14.33
C GLU A 18 25.41 -18.66 -13.67
N ILE A 19 24.91 -17.57 -13.07
CA ILE A 19 23.58 -17.59 -12.46
C ILE A 19 22.54 -17.44 -13.55
N ASP A 20 21.76 -18.50 -13.75
CA ASP A 20 20.62 -18.50 -14.65
C ASP A 20 19.50 -17.62 -14.07
N TRP A 21 19.42 -16.39 -14.57
CA TRP A 21 18.40 -15.41 -14.20
C TRP A 21 17.00 -15.74 -14.76
N SER A 22 16.86 -16.82 -15.53
CA SER A 22 15.58 -17.23 -16.14
C SER A 22 14.51 -17.58 -15.09
N TYR A 23 14.94 -18.06 -13.92
CA TYR A 23 14.04 -18.41 -12.82
C TYR A 23 13.68 -17.21 -11.93
N TRP A 24 14.35 -16.07 -12.10
CA TRP A 24 14.04 -14.86 -11.35
C TRP A 24 12.62 -14.39 -11.69
N PRO A 25 11.80 -13.99 -10.71
CA PRO A 25 10.42 -13.61 -10.97
C PRO A 25 10.29 -12.36 -11.87
N PHE A 26 11.36 -11.59 -12.03
CA PHE A 26 11.45 -10.43 -12.93
C PHE A 26 12.41 -10.66 -14.13
N GLY A 27 12.83 -11.90 -14.39
CA GLY A 27 13.70 -12.28 -15.51
C GLY A 27 12.97 -12.34 -16.87
N GLU A 28 13.69 -12.74 -17.93
CA GLU A 28 13.26 -12.67 -19.33
C GLU A 28 11.90 -13.32 -19.61
N GLY A 29 10.89 -12.48 -19.89
CA GLY A 29 9.79 -12.73 -20.82
C GLY A 29 8.70 -13.76 -20.48
N PHE A 30 7.52 -13.54 -21.09
CA PHE A 30 6.31 -14.37 -21.04
C PHE A 30 6.44 -15.69 -21.86
N THR A 31 7.66 -16.16 -22.09
CA THR A 31 7.98 -17.30 -22.98
C THR A 31 8.08 -18.63 -22.24
N GLY A 32 7.88 -18.63 -20.91
CA GLY A 32 7.88 -19.82 -20.06
C GLY A 32 6.52 -20.51 -19.90
N SER A 33 6.53 -21.67 -19.23
CA SER A 33 5.32 -22.40 -18.82
C SER A 33 4.38 -21.50 -18.02
N TRP A 34 3.06 -21.57 -18.29
CA TRP A 34 2.03 -20.78 -17.61
C TRP A 34 2.07 -20.90 -16.07
N ILE A 35 2.57 -22.03 -15.56
CA ILE A 35 2.77 -22.27 -14.12
C ILE A 35 3.82 -21.33 -13.52
N LEU A 36 4.88 -21.02 -14.27
CA LEU A 36 5.94 -20.11 -13.84
C LEU A 36 5.39 -18.68 -13.80
N THR A 37 4.63 -18.27 -14.82
CA THR A 37 3.94 -16.99 -14.84
C THR A 37 3.00 -16.83 -13.64
N LEU A 38 2.19 -17.83 -13.32
CA LEU A 38 1.31 -17.80 -12.16
C LEU A 38 2.08 -17.66 -10.84
N THR A 39 3.19 -18.41 -10.71
CA THR A 39 4.05 -18.35 -9.52
C THR A 39 4.67 -16.96 -9.34
N LYS A 40 5.07 -16.28 -10.42
CA LYS A 40 5.56 -14.90 -10.39
C LYS A 40 4.51 -13.95 -9.82
N PHE A 41 3.25 -14.04 -10.27
CA PHE A 41 2.17 -13.19 -9.75
C PHE A 41 1.85 -13.46 -8.29
N ILE A 42 1.84 -14.72 -7.87
CA ILE A 42 1.63 -15.08 -6.46
C ILE A 42 2.77 -14.50 -5.61
N PHE A 43 4.02 -14.65 -6.04
CA PHE A 43 5.16 -14.08 -5.35
C PHE A 43 5.06 -12.56 -5.20
N VAL A 44 4.76 -11.85 -6.30
CA VAL A 44 4.53 -10.40 -6.27
C VAL A 44 3.40 -10.03 -5.32
N GLY A 45 2.28 -10.76 -5.34
CA GLY A 45 1.15 -10.56 -4.44
C GLY A 45 1.51 -10.77 -2.97
N VAL A 46 2.34 -11.78 -2.66
CA VAL A 46 2.83 -12.03 -1.30
C VAL A 46 3.73 -10.88 -0.83
N ILE A 47 4.68 -10.45 -1.65
CA ILE A 47 5.56 -9.31 -1.32
C ILE A 47 4.74 -8.03 -1.12
N LEU A 48 3.76 -7.78 -1.99
CA LEU A 48 2.87 -6.63 -1.86
C LEU A 48 2.07 -6.70 -0.55
N ALA A 49 1.51 -7.86 -0.20
CA ALA A 49 0.78 -8.06 1.05
C ALA A 49 1.68 -7.82 2.27
N VAL A 50 2.94 -8.24 2.21
CA VAL A 50 3.94 -7.97 3.26
C VAL A 50 4.21 -6.47 3.37
N ILE A 51 4.43 -5.77 2.26
CA ILE A 51 4.64 -4.31 2.25
C ILE A 51 3.41 -3.60 2.82
N LEU A 52 2.20 -3.96 2.39
CA LEU A 52 0.96 -3.40 2.92
C LEU A 52 0.83 -3.68 4.42
N GLY A 53 1.24 -4.86 4.88
CA GLY A 53 1.31 -5.21 6.30
C GLY A 53 2.26 -4.30 7.07
N PHE A 54 3.47 -4.05 6.55
CA PHE A 54 4.41 -3.11 7.15
C PHE A 54 3.86 -1.69 7.18
N LEU A 55 3.31 -1.21 6.07
CA LEU A 55 2.71 0.13 6.01
C LEU A 55 1.55 0.26 6.99
N ARG A 56 0.72 -0.78 7.11
CA ARG A 56 -0.38 -0.84 8.08
C ARG A 56 0.12 -0.84 9.53
N LEU A 57 1.22 -1.54 9.82
CA LEU A 57 1.81 -1.59 11.16
C LEU A 57 2.54 -0.29 11.53
N LEU A 58 3.22 0.33 10.57
CA LEU A 58 4.06 1.50 10.80
C LEU A 58 3.27 2.80 10.75
N PHE A 59 2.35 2.92 9.79
CA PHE A 59 1.60 4.15 9.49
C PHE A 59 0.08 3.99 9.59
N GLY A 60 -0.43 2.77 9.82
CA GLY A 60 -1.85 2.56 10.07
C GLY A 60 -2.29 3.06 11.46
N PRO A 61 -3.55 2.87 11.85
CA PRO A 61 -4.07 3.29 13.14
C PRO A 61 -3.31 2.56 14.25
N LYS A 62 -2.76 3.33 15.20
CA LYS A 62 -1.79 2.90 16.22
C LYS A 62 -0.40 2.52 15.69
N GLY A 63 -0.04 2.99 14.50
CA GLY A 63 1.26 2.77 13.91
C GLY A 63 2.37 3.49 14.67
N PHE A 64 3.55 2.87 14.75
CA PHE A 64 4.67 3.39 15.54
C PHE A 64 5.21 4.74 15.04
N PHE A 65 5.11 5.00 13.73
CA PHE A 65 5.56 6.24 13.09
C PHE A 65 4.39 7.17 12.73
N ARG A 66 3.20 6.94 13.29
CA ARG A 66 2.05 7.81 13.06
C ARG A 66 2.15 9.02 13.99
N ASP A 67 2.58 10.15 13.44
CA ASP A 67 2.64 11.43 14.17
C ASP A 67 1.22 11.98 14.40
N GLU A 68 1.03 12.63 15.56
CA GLU A 68 -0.24 13.20 16.01
C GLU A 68 -0.84 14.22 15.02
N GLU A 69 -0.02 14.84 14.17
CA GLU A 69 -0.47 15.77 13.13
C GLU A 69 -1.22 15.08 11.98
N MET A 70 -0.80 13.86 11.58
CA MET A 70 -1.51 13.09 10.56
C MET A 70 -2.87 12.61 11.06
N ASP A 71 -2.96 12.35 12.37
CA ASP A 71 -4.22 11.98 13.02
C ASP A 71 -5.18 13.15 13.10
N ARG A 72 -4.66 14.33 13.41
CA ARG A 72 -5.45 15.57 13.44
C ARG A 72 -6.05 15.87 12.07
N GLU A 73 -5.29 15.79 10.98
CA GLU A 73 -5.81 16.06 9.63
C GLU A 73 -6.90 15.05 9.22
N ALA A 74 -6.67 13.75 9.48
CA ALA A 74 -7.65 12.70 9.20
C ALA A 74 -8.92 12.83 10.07
N GLU A 75 -8.79 13.28 11.32
CA GLU A 75 -9.92 13.57 12.19
C GLU A 75 -10.67 14.84 11.76
N GLU A 76 -9.97 15.88 11.34
CA GLU A 76 -10.56 17.11 10.80
C GLU A 76 -11.37 16.85 9.53
N GLU A 77 -10.87 16.02 8.61
CA GLU A 77 -11.64 15.62 7.43
C GLU A 77 -12.93 14.86 7.80
N ARG A 78 -12.83 13.93 8.76
CA ARG A 78 -14.01 13.19 9.27
C ARG A 78 -15.00 14.11 9.97
N GLN A 79 -14.52 15.12 10.70
CA GLN A 79 -15.38 16.12 11.34
C GLN A 79 -16.07 16.99 10.30
N LYS A 80 -15.36 17.48 9.28
CA LYS A 80 -15.93 18.27 8.18
C LYS A 80 -17.03 17.53 7.43
N VAL A 81 -16.83 16.23 7.16
CA VAL A 81 -17.86 15.39 6.53
C VAL A 81 -19.09 15.26 7.43
N ARG A 82 -18.91 15.00 8.73
CA ARG A 82 -20.01 14.92 9.71
C ARG A 82 -20.80 16.22 9.79
N GLU A 83 -20.11 17.35 9.91
CA GLU A 83 -20.72 18.67 9.96
C GLU A 83 -21.51 18.96 8.66
N ALA A 84 -20.95 18.64 7.50
CA ALA A 84 -21.63 18.81 6.22
C ALA A 84 -22.90 17.95 6.11
N VAL A 85 -22.86 16.71 6.60
CA VAL A 85 -24.04 15.81 6.65
C VAL A 85 -25.10 16.32 7.64
N ASP A 86 -24.69 16.88 8.78
CA ASP A 86 -25.61 17.45 9.76
C ASP A 86 -26.33 18.69 9.23
N VAL A 87 -25.63 19.56 8.49
CA VAL A 87 -26.25 20.70 7.77
C VAL A 87 -27.26 20.21 6.74
N LEU A 88 -26.92 19.18 5.96
CA LEU A 88 -27.86 18.60 5.00
C LEU A 88 -29.10 18.02 5.70
N ARG A 89 -28.93 17.38 6.85
CA ARG A 89 -30.05 16.85 7.65
C ARG A 89 -30.96 17.98 8.15
N GLN A 90 -30.40 19.11 8.58
CA GLN A 90 -31.20 20.27 8.97
C GLN A 90 -32.01 20.84 7.79
N ARG A 91 -31.41 20.93 6.60
CA ARG A 91 -32.12 21.39 5.40
C ARG A 91 -33.26 20.46 4.99
N LEU A 92 -33.08 19.15 5.17
CA LEU A 92 -34.14 18.17 4.94
C LEU A 92 -35.31 18.36 5.92
N VAL A 93 -35.01 18.55 7.22
CA VAL A 93 -36.03 18.82 8.25
C VAL A 93 -36.78 20.13 8.00
N ASN A 94 -36.08 21.15 7.50
CA ASN A 94 -36.69 22.43 7.10
C ASN A 94 -37.51 22.34 5.80
N GLY A 95 -37.45 21.21 5.09
CA GLY A 95 -38.10 21.03 3.78
C GLY A 95 -37.44 21.80 2.64
N GLU A 96 -36.20 22.27 2.81
CA GLU A 96 -35.44 23.02 1.80
C GLU A 96 -34.87 22.11 0.71
N ILE A 97 -34.70 20.82 1.00
CA ILE A 97 -34.21 19.81 0.06
C ILE A 97 -35.11 18.57 0.15
N THR A 98 -35.18 17.83 -0.95
CA THR A 98 -35.89 16.55 -1.00
C THR A 98 -35.05 15.40 -0.43
N GLU A 99 -35.69 14.30 -0.04
CA GLU A 99 -35.00 13.10 0.47
C GLU A 99 -33.99 12.53 -0.55
N GLU A 100 -34.35 12.54 -1.84
CA GLU A 100 -33.48 12.06 -2.92
C GLU A 100 -32.21 12.93 -3.07
N GLU A 101 -32.36 14.25 -2.92
CA GLU A 101 -31.23 15.18 -2.95
C GLU A 101 -30.33 15.04 -1.72
N PHE A 102 -30.90 14.76 -0.55
CA PHE A 102 -30.15 14.49 0.67
C PHE A 102 -29.27 13.25 0.51
N GLU A 103 -29.84 12.13 0.09
CA GLU A 103 -29.11 10.87 -0.07
C GLU A 103 -28.01 10.97 -1.13
N HIS A 104 -28.28 11.66 -2.24
CA HIS A 104 -27.25 11.89 -3.27
C HIS A 104 -26.08 12.75 -2.75
N LYS A 105 -26.36 13.84 -2.03
CA LYS A 105 -25.31 14.73 -1.49
C LYS A 105 -24.53 14.08 -0.37
N LYS A 106 -25.20 13.32 0.50
CA LYS A 106 -24.56 12.53 1.55
C LYS A 106 -23.60 11.49 0.97
N TRP A 107 -24.03 10.77 -0.07
CA TRP A 107 -23.15 9.81 -0.77
C TRP A 107 -21.89 10.47 -1.35
N ILE A 108 -22.00 11.70 -1.89
CA ILE A 108 -20.85 12.45 -2.40
C ILE A 108 -19.88 12.83 -1.28
N LEU A 109 -20.38 13.16 -0.08
CA LEU A 109 -19.56 13.58 1.06
C LEU A 109 -18.90 12.42 1.80
N GLU A 110 -19.50 11.23 1.78
CA GLU A 110 -18.97 10.03 2.45
C GLU A 110 -17.97 9.22 1.60
N LYS A 111 -17.78 9.59 0.33
CA LYS A 111 -16.89 8.91 -0.64
C LYS A 111 -15.46 9.43 -0.56
#